data_AF-A0A9E7W7E2-F1
#
_entry.id   AF-A0A9E7W7E2-F1
#
_cell.length_a   1.000
_cell.length_b   1.000
_cell.length_c   1.000
_cell.angle_alpha   90.00
_cell.angle_beta   90.00
_cell.angle_gamma   90.00
#
_symmetry.space_group_name_H-M   'P 1'
#
loop_
_entity.id
_entity.type
_entity.pdbx_description
1 polymer ?
#
loop_
_entity_poly.entity_id
_entity_poly.type
_entity_poly.pdbx_seq_one_letter_code
_entity_poly.pdbx_strand_id
1 'polypeptide(L)'
;MKKRILLGIAAAAISAQPASAALISWTDWTSATNGAAGSASGTMGSVSVEYSGDVNFAQLGTGTNYWTEGTPAPYTASSFVDNAPTASEMIAMSRSGITNTITFSSAVVNPIFAIVSQGRNSLPVSYDFDRPFTVLSEGEGYWGNGTYTVSGGDILTGNEFHGAIQFQGIVNSLSWEADPEEFWHGFTVGVAAVPEPGTLALLTLGLAGLVTVRSRSS
;
A
#
# COMPACT_ATOMS: atom_id res chain seq x y z
N MET A 1 -47.60 24.70 -36.77
CA MET A 1 -46.99 24.54 -35.42
C MET A 1 -45.54 24.09 -35.59
N LYS A 2 -44.57 24.93 -35.24
CA LYS A 2 -43.13 24.63 -35.37
C LYS A 2 -42.63 23.99 -34.07
N LYS A 3 -42.28 22.70 -34.08
CA LYS A 3 -41.60 22.02 -32.97
C LYS A 3 -40.16 22.53 -32.90
N ARG A 4 -39.79 23.19 -31.79
CA ARG A 4 -38.40 23.55 -31.47
C ARG A 4 -37.81 22.44 -30.62
N ILE A 5 -36.84 21.72 -31.16
CA ILE A 5 -36.01 20.77 -30.41
C ILE A 5 -34.86 21.60 -29.82
N LEU A 6 -34.81 21.74 -28.50
CA LEU A 6 -33.64 22.29 -27.80
C LEU A 6 -32.67 21.15 -27.51
N LEU A 7 -31.50 21.22 -28.14
CA LEU A 7 -30.36 20.34 -27.84
C LEU A 7 -29.58 20.97 -26.68
N GLY A 8 -29.72 20.40 -25.48
CA GLY A 8 -28.94 20.82 -24.32
C GLY A 8 -27.55 20.23 -24.39
N ILE A 9 -26.53 21.06 -24.57
CA ILE A 9 -25.12 20.66 -24.45
C ILE A 9 -24.80 20.61 -22.95
N ALA A 10 -24.57 19.41 -22.43
CA ALA A 10 -24.00 19.23 -21.10
C ALA A 10 -22.49 19.50 -21.18
N ALA A 11 -22.04 20.62 -20.63
CA ALA A 11 -20.62 20.92 -20.49
C ALA A 11 -20.02 20.05 -19.38
N ALA A 12 -19.09 19.16 -19.74
CA ALA A 12 -18.28 18.44 -18.76
C ALA A 12 -17.23 19.40 -18.19
N ALA A 13 -17.43 19.83 -16.94
CA ALA A 13 -16.42 20.58 -16.21
C ALA A 13 -15.28 19.62 -15.81
N ILE A 14 -14.11 19.78 -16.40
CA ILE A 14 -12.88 19.12 -15.96
C ILE A 14 -12.37 19.91 -14.75
N SER A 15 -12.73 19.48 -13.54
CA SER A 15 -12.14 20.02 -12.31
C SER A 15 -10.75 19.41 -12.13
N ALA A 16 -9.70 20.25 -12.12
CA ALA A 16 -8.38 19.83 -11.65
C ALA A 16 -8.51 19.43 -10.16
N GLN A 17 -8.30 18.16 -9.84
CA GLN A 17 -8.29 17.71 -8.45
C GLN A 17 -7.02 18.23 -7.77
N PRO A 18 -7.10 18.76 -6.53
CA PRO A 18 -5.91 19.08 -5.76
C PRO A 18 -5.11 17.80 -5.51
N ALA A 19 -3.78 17.91 -5.53
CA ALA A 19 -2.89 16.81 -5.16
C ALA A 19 -3.03 16.56 -3.65
N SER A 20 -3.83 15.55 -3.29
CA SER A 20 -3.97 15.03 -1.93
C SER A 20 -3.24 13.69 -1.84
N ALA A 21 -2.77 13.34 -0.64
CA ALA A 21 -2.31 11.99 -0.35
C ALA A 21 -3.41 10.98 -0.70
N ALA A 22 -3.01 9.83 -1.23
CA ALA A 22 -3.94 8.80 -1.62
C ALA A 22 -4.27 7.93 -0.40
N LEU A 23 -5.54 7.57 -0.27
CA LEU A 23 -5.92 6.45 0.58
C LEU A 23 -5.29 5.19 0.00
N ILE A 24 -4.56 4.44 0.80
CA ILE A 24 -3.89 3.21 0.42
C ILE A 24 -4.76 2.03 0.83
N SER A 25 -5.05 1.17 -0.15
CA SER A 25 -5.51 -0.19 0.08
C SER A 25 -4.30 -1.01 0.46
N TRP A 26 -4.11 -1.25 1.76
CA TRP A 26 -3.11 -2.18 2.28
C TRP A 26 -3.60 -3.62 2.12
N THR A 27 -2.68 -4.57 1.99
CA THR A 27 -3.02 -5.99 1.89
C THR A 27 -3.69 -6.47 3.17
N ASP A 28 -4.92 -6.97 3.01
CA ASP A 28 -5.62 -7.80 4.00
C ASP A 28 -5.08 -9.22 3.91
N TRP A 29 -4.26 -9.61 4.89
CA TRP A 29 -3.64 -10.94 4.92
C TRP A 29 -4.59 -11.94 5.56
N THR A 30 -4.92 -13.00 4.84
CA THR A 30 -5.95 -13.97 5.28
C THR A 30 -5.39 -15.35 5.59
N SER A 31 -4.19 -15.67 5.11
CA SER A 31 -3.52 -16.94 5.40
C SER A 31 -2.00 -16.79 5.44
N ALA A 32 -1.34 -17.62 6.25
CA ALA A 32 0.11 -17.72 6.30
C ALA A 32 0.58 -19.11 6.72
N THR A 33 1.76 -19.50 6.24
CA THR A 33 2.52 -20.67 6.66
C THR A 33 3.89 -20.21 7.14
N ASN A 34 4.19 -20.43 8.42
CA ASN A 34 5.48 -20.04 9.00
C ASN A 34 6.60 -21.01 8.57
N GLY A 35 7.83 -20.50 8.48
CA GLY A 35 9.01 -21.28 8.16
C GLY A 35 10.01 -20.55 7.27
N ALA A 36 11.15 -21.18 7.01
CA ALA A 36 12.17 -20.64 6.10
C ALA A 36 11.71 -20.70 4.63
N ALA A 37 10.84 -21.66 4.31
CA ALA A 37 10.07 -21.71 3.07
C ALA A 37 8.59 -21.45 3.38
N GLY A 38 8.33 -20.33 4.05
CA GLY A 38 7.00 -19.87 4.40
C GLY A 38 6.26 -19.25 3.22
N SER A 39 5.00 -18.95 3.46
CA SER A 39 4.13 -18.29 2.49
C SER A 39 3.03 -17.50 3.18
N ALA A 40 2.42 -16.56 2.46
CA ALA A 40 1.20 -15.89 2.91
C ALA A 40 0.35 -15.46 1.72
N SER A 41 -0.95 -15.30 1.93
CA SER A 41 -1.86 -14.80 0.91
C SER A 41 -2.88 -13.82 1.46
N GLY A 42 -3.29 -12.89 0.61
CA GLY A 42 -4.17 -11.80 0.98
C GLY A 42 -4.78 -11.10 -0.22
N THR A 43 -5.50 -10.02 0.05
CA THR A 43 -6.10 -9.19 -1.00
C THR A 43 -5.86 -7.71 -0.74
N MET A 44 -5.69 -6.98 -1.82
CA MET A 44 -5.44 -5.54 -1.83
C MET A 44 -6.43 -4.93 -2.83
N GLY A 45 -7.62 -4.59 -2.33
CA GLY A 45 -8.78 -4.32 -3.20
C GLY A 45 -9.17 -5.59 -3.98
N SER A 46 -9.20 -5.51 -5.32
CA SER A 46 -9.49 -6.65 -6.18
C SER A 46 -8.25 -7.47 -6.59
N VAL A 47 -7.05 -7.09 -6.14
CA VAL A 47 -5.79 -7.75 -6.48
C VAL A 47 -5.46 -8.77 -5.41
N SER A 48 -5.28 -10.03 -5.78
CA SER A 48 -4.74 -11.04 -4.86
C SER A 48 -3.23 -10.84 -4.74
N VAL A 49 -2.73 -11.00 -3.51
CA VAL A 49 -1.32 -10.86 -3.15
C VAL A 49 -0.85 -12.18 -2.58
N GLU A 50 0.16 -12.76 -3.22
CA GLU A 50 0.82 -13.98 -2.77
C GLU A 50 2.24 -13.65 -2.33
N TYR A 51 2.68 -14.24 -1.22
CA TYR A 51 4.02 -14.11 -0.68
C TYR A 51 4.66 -15.49 -0.52
N SER A 52 5.93 -15.59 -0.90
CA SER A 52 6.80 -16.75 -0.62
C SER A 52 8.15 -16.26 -0.13
N GLY A 53 8.66 -16.87 0.93
CA GLY A 53 9.93 -16.47 1.52
C GLY A 53 10.01 -16.92 2.97
N ASP A 54 10.75 -16.18 3.76
CA ASP A 54 10.80 -16.39 5.19
C ASP A 54 9.53 -15.84 5.87
N VAL A 55 8.94 -16.62 6.78
CA VAL A 55 7.86 -16.18 7.67
C VAL A 55 8.20 -16.63 9.09
N ASN A 56 8.62 -15.70 9.94
CA ASN A 56 8.75 -15.92 11.37
C ASN A 56 7.36 -16.04 12.00
N PHE A 57 6.51 -15.04 11.75
CA PHE A 57 5.09 -15.04 12.09
C PHE A 57 4.30 -14.12 11.17
N ALA A 58 2.98 -14.20 11.24
CA ALA A 58 2.08 -13.28 10.55
C ALA A 58 0.97 -12.82 11.51
N GLN A 59 0.46 -11.61 11.28
CA GLN A 59 -0.79 -11.13 11.87
C GLN A 59 -1.82 -10.96 10.76
N LEU A 60 -2.99 -11.56 10.94
CA LEU A 60 -4.06 -11.69 9.95
C LEU A 60 -5.32 -10.94 10.43
N GLY A 61 -5.15 -9.68 10.85
CA GLY A 61 -6.22 -8.84 11.40
C GLY A 61 -6.45 -8.95 12.91
N THR A 62 -5.59 -9.68 13.64
CA THR A 62 -5.67 -9.78 15.11
C THR A 62 -4.28 -9.73 15.76
N GLY A 63 -4.20 -9.13 16.95
CA GLY A 63 -2.98 -9.06 17.76
C GLY A 63 -2.58 -7.63 18.14
N THR A 64 -1.27 -7.38 18.22
CA THR A 64 -0.69 -6.06 18.49
C THR A 64 -0.73 -5.20 17.24
N ASN A 65 -1.04 -3.90 17.37
CA ASN A 65 -0.86 -2.95 16.29
C ASN A 65 0.58 -2.41 16.31
N TYR A 66 1.42 -2.85 15.37
CA TYR A 66 2.79 -2.33 15.20
C TYR A 66 2.89 -1.12 14.25
N TRP A 67 1.80 -0.79 13.55
CA TRP A 67 1.71 0.33 12.62
C TRP A 67 1.35 1.63 13.35
N THR A 68 2.17 2.02 14.32
CA THR A 68 1.95 3.24 15.12
C THR A 68 2.49 4.48 14.41
N GLU A 69 1.80 5.60 14.56
CA GLU A 69 2.15 6.88 13.94
C GLU A 69 2.69 7.87 14.98
N GLY A 70 3.98 7.74 15.33
CA GLY A 70 4.66 8.68 16.21
C GLY A 70 4.98 10.02 15.51
N THR A 71 6.02 10.74 15.97
CA THR A 71 6.40 12.03 15.38
C THR A 71 7.88 12.10 14.99
N PRO A 72 8.22 12.19 13.69
CA PRO A 72 7.32 12.16 12.53
C PRO A 72 6.56 10.83 12.40
N ALA A 73 5.44 10.85 11.66
CA ALA A 73 4.60 9.70 11.43
C ALA A 73 5.24 8.78 10.37
N PRO A 74 5.74 7.57 10.72
CA PRO A 74 6.51 6.73 9.80
C PRO A 74 5.80 6.37 8.50
N TYR A 75 4.48 6.23 8.49
CA TYR A 75 3.77 5.74 7.30
C TYR A 75 3.00 6.85 6.56
N THR A 76 2.60 7.91 7.25
CA THR A 76 1.76 8.99 6.71
C THR A 76 2.43 10.35 6.62
N ALA A 77 3.70 10.50 7.05
CA ALA A 77 4.45 11.76 6.86
C ALA A 77 4.94 11.95 5.41
N SER A 78 4.05 11.76 4.43
CA SER A 78 4.31 12.00 3.01
C SER A 78 3.08 12.58 2.32
N SER A 79 3.24 13.22 1.16
CA SER A 79 2.11 13.65 0.34
C SER A 79 1.46 12.53 -0.48
N PHE A 80 1.85 11.27 -0.26
CA PHE A 80 1.44 10.13 -1.08
C PHE A 80 0.53 9.15 -0.33
N VAL A 81 0.68 9.04 1.00
CA VAL A 81 -0.01 8.06 1.86
C VAL A 81 -0.86 8.77 2.89
N ASP A 82 -2.17 8.57 2.85
CA ASP A 82 -3.14 9.23 3.74
C ASP A 82 -3.51 8.38 4.98
N ASN A 83 -3.13 7.10 5.01
CA ASN A 83 -3.43 6.17 6.09
C ASN A 83 -2.31 5.17 6.36
N ALA A 84 -2.06 4.91 7.64
CA ALA A 84 -1.18 3.83 8.09
C ALA A 84 -1.72 2.45 7.65
N PRO A 85 -0.85 1.42 7.59
CA PRO A 85 -1.31 0.06 7.39
C PRO A 85 -2.35 -0.42 8.41
N THR A 86 -3.19 -1.36 8.00
CA THR A 86 -4.25 -1.89 8.87
C THR A 86 -3.64 -2.49 10.14
N ALA A 87 -4.25 -2.15 11.29
CA ALA A 87 -3.78 -2.63 12.57
C ALA A 87 -3.72 -4.17 12.61
N SER A 88 -2.59 -4.70 13.08
CA SER A 88 -2.36 -6.15 13.22
C SER A 88 -2.47 -6.92 11.90
N GLU A 89 -2.00 -6.32 10.80
CA GLU A 89 -1.85 -6.98 9.51
C GLU A 89 -0.42 -6.85 9.00
N MET A 90 0.35 -7.93 9.05
CA MET A 90 1.74 -7.92 8.58
C MET A 90 2.32 -9.32 8.45
N ILE A 91 3.37 -9.43 7.64
CA ILE A 91 4.26 -10.59 7.60
C ILE A 91 5.57 -10.20 8.29
N ALA A 92 6.01 -11.00 9.25
CA ALA A 92 7.28 -10.82 9.95
C ALA A 92 8.32 -11.82 9.44
N MET A 93 9.50 -11.31 9.14
CA MET A 93 10.68 -12.03 8.68
C MET A 93 11.79 -11.92 9.74
N SER A 94 12.81 -12.77 9.67
CA SER A 94 13.93 -12.87 10.61
C SER A 94 15.21 -13.44 9.99
N ARG A 95 15.13 -14.08 8.82
CA ARG A 95 16.22 -14.86 8.23
C ARG A 95 16.86 -14.16 7.04
N SER A 96 18.14 -14.46 6.82
CA SER A 96 18.91 -14.01 5.68
C SER A 96 19.22 -15.15 4.71
N GLY A 97 19.67 -14.80 3.52
CA GLY A 97 19.92 -15.76 2.44
C GLY A 97 18.67 -16.45 1.88
N ILE A 98 17.49 -15.86 2.10
CA ILE A 98 16.21 -16.30 1.55
C ILE A 98 15.66 -15.18 0.66
N THR A 99 15.39 -15.52 -0.60
CA THR A 99 14.68 -14.62 -1.51
C THR A 99 13.20 -14.56 -1.14
N ASN A 100 12.79 -13.40 -0.65
CA ASN A 100 11.41 -13.07 -0.34
C ASN A 100 10.76 -12.50 -1.61
N THR A 101 9.55 -12.96 -1.95
CA THR A 101 8.87 -12.55 -3.18
C THR A 101 7.39 -12.31 -2.93
N ILE A 102 6.90 -11.17 -3.37
CA ILE A 102 5.48 -10.86 -3.51
C ILE A 102 5.08 -10.97 -4.98
N THR A 103 3.97 -11.63 -5.27
CA THR A 103 3.36 -11.71 -6.60
C THR A 103 1.94 -11.16 -6.56
N PHE A 104 1.59 -10.34 -7.54
CA PHE A 104 0.26 -9.77 -7.70
C PHE A 104 -0.51 -10.53 -8.79
N SER A 105 -1.80 -10.79 -8.59
CA SER A 105 -2.66 -11.45 -9.60
C SER A 105 -2.84 -10.63 -10.88
N SER A 106 -2.60 -9.32 -10.81
CA SER A 106 -2.52 -8.41 -11.95
C SER A 106 -1.51 -7.32 -11.65
N ALA A 107 -0.92 -6.75 -12.69
CA ALA A 107 0.07 -5.68 -12.54
C ALA A 107 -0.51 -4.49 -11.75
N VAL A 108 0.22 -4.01 -10.77
CA VAL A 108 -0.14 -2.85 -9.94
C VAL A 108 0.73 -1.66 -10.27
N VAL A 109 0.18 -0.45 -10.08
CA VAL A 109 0.89 0.80 -10.36
C VAL A 109 1.42 1.39 -9.06
N ASN A 110 2.71 1.69 -9.05
CA ASN A 110 3.41 2.36 -7.95
C ASN A 110 3.15 1.73 -6.55
N PRO A 111 3.32 0.41 -6.36
CA PRO A 111 3.05 -0.21 -5.07
C PRO A 111 3.94 0.37 -3.98
N ILE A 112 3.37 0.46 -2.79
CA ILE A 112 3.99 0.96 -1.57
C ILE A 112 4.31 -0.23 -0.66
N PHE A 113 5.46 -0.19 -0.01
CA PHE A 113 5.93 -1.20 0.91
C PHE A 113 6.21 -0.53 2.26
N ALA A 114 5.46 -0.92 3.28
CA ALA A 114 5.58 -0.38 4.62
C ALA A 114 6.40 -1.34 5.49
N ILE A 115 7.27 -0.78 6.32
CA ILE A 115 8.30 -1.52 7.07
C ILE A 115 8.17 -1.22 8.56
N VAL A 116 8.25 -2.27 9.38
CA VAL A 116 8.28 -2.20 10.85
C VAL A 116 9.62 -2.76 11.32
N SER A 117 10.35 -1.97 12.12
CA SER A 117 11.49 -2.46 12.93
C SER A 117 12.59 -3.10 12.08
N GLN A 118 12.96 -2.50 10.94
CA GLN A 118 14.05 -3.04 10.13
C GLN A 118 15.40 -2.74 10.78
N GLY A 119 16.09 -3.79 11.17
CA GLY A 119 17.28 -3.75 12.00
C GLY A 119 16.96 -3.35 13.43
N ARG A 120 18.00 -3.31 14.25
CA ARG A 120 17.94 -2.79 15.61
C ARG A 120 19.26 -2.15 15.98
N ASN A 121 19.30 -1.44 17.11
CA ASN A 121 20.52 -0.77 17.57
C ASN A 121 21.74 -1.71 17.54
N SER A 122 22.80 -1.29 16.82
CA SER A 122 24.04 -2.04 16.59
C SER A 122 23.94 -3.31 15.72
N LEU A 123 22.79 -3.56 15.10
CA LEU A 123 22.57 -4.62 14.10
C LEU A 123 21.69 -4.07 12.96
N PRO A 124 22.26 -3.26 12.05
CA PRO A 124 21.51 -2.80 10.90
C PRO A 124 21.20 -3.97 9.95
N VAL A 125 20.00 -3.96 9.38
CA VAL A 125 19.53 -4.95 8.41
C VAL A 125 19.27 -4.29 7.07
N SER A 126 19.74 -4.90 5.99
CA SER A 126 19.56 -4.45 4.62
C SER A 126 18.47 -5.27 3.94
N TYR A 127 17.61 -4.60 3.19
CA TYR A 127 16.77 -5.21 2.16
C TYR A 127 17.36 -4.84 0.80
N ASP A 128 17.78 -5.85 0.03
CA ASP A 128 18.30 -5.72 -1.33
C ASP A 128 17.20 -6.11 -2.32
N PHE A 129 16.53 -5.12 -2.90
CA PHE A 129 15.39 -5.31 -3.80
C PHE A 129 15.83 -5.55 -5.25
N ASP A 130 15.02 -6.26 -6.02
CA ASP A 130 15.24 -6.51 -7.45
C ASP A 130 15.09 -5.27 -8.35
N ARG A 131 14.83 -4.10 -7.76
CA ARG A 131 14.54 -2.85 -8.46
C ARG A 131 14.66 -1.64 -7.53
N PRO A 132 14.83 -0.43 -8.11
CA PRO A 132 14.92 0.77 -7.32
C PRO A 132 13.57 1.19 -6.69
N PHE A 133 13.67 1.90 -5.59
CA PHE A 133 12.53 2.49 -4.87
C PHE A 133 12.79 3.96 -4.51
N THR A 134 11.77 4.62 -3.97
CA THR A 134 11.87 5.94 -3.33
C THR A 134 11.37 5.82 -1.91
N VAL A 135 12.10 6.38 -0.94
CA VAL A 135 11.60 6.51 0.44
C VAL A 135 10.56 7.62 0.48
N LEU A 136 9.35 7.30 0.93
CA LEU A 136 8.25 8.25 1.04
C LEU A 136 8.21 8.92 2.40
N SER A 137 8.46 8.16 3.45
CA SER A 137 8.41 8.62 4.84
C SER A 137 9.18 7.71 5.78
N GLU A 138 9.58 8.29 6.90
CA GLU A 138 10.22 7.67 8.04
C GLU A 138 9.77 8.36 9.32
N GLY A 139 9.88 7.68 10.46
CA GLY A 139 9.44 8.28 11.71
C GLY A 139 9.56 7.40 12.94
N GLU A 140 8.96 7.87 14.02
CA GLU A 140 8.88 7.13 15.29
C GLU A 140 7.81 6.04 15.17
N GLY A 141 8.26 4.79 15.05
CA GLY A 141 7.39 3.62 15.03
C GLY A 141 7.29 2.95 16.40
N TYR A 142 6.72 1.74 16.41
CA TYR A 142 6.40 1.03 17.64
C TYR A 142 7.63 0.77 18.52
N TRP A 143 8.80 0.56 17.91
CA TRP A 143 10.06 0.28 18.61
C TRP A 143 10.96 1.52 18.76
N GLY A 144 10.41 2.69 18.45
CA GLY A 144 11.05 3.99 18.65
C GLY A 144 11.55 4.59 17.34
N ASN A 145 12.66 5.31 17.45
CA ASN A 145 13.22 6.11 16.37
C ASN A 145 14.44 5.41 15.78
N GLY A 146 14.37 5.11 14.48
CA GLY A 146 15.47 4.51 13.74
C GLY A 146 16.15 5.46 12.77
N THR A 147 17.14 4.93 12.08
CA THR A 147 17.82 5.59 10.96
C THR A 147 17.90 4.63 9.78
N TYR A 148 18.08 5.18 8.57
CA TYR A 148 18.30 4.36 7.39
C TYR A 148 19.35 4.98 6.46
N THR A 149 19.86 4.16 5.55
CA THR A 149 20.60 4.60 4.37
C THR A 149 20.06 3.90 3.13
N VAL A 150 20.24 4.55 1.97
CA VAL A 150 19.94 3.96 0.66
C VAL A 150 21.23 3.90 -0.15
N SER A 151 21.52 2.73 -0.72
CA SER A 151 22.65 2.51 -1.63
C SER A 151 22.13 1.90 -2.93
N GLY A 152 22.72 2.26 -4.07
CA GLY A 152 22.31 1.74 -5.40
C GLY A 152 20.93 2.21 -5.91
N GLY A 153 20.07 2.68 -5.01
CA GLY A 153 18.67 3.01 -5.26
C GLY A 153 17.71 1.86 -4.96
N ASP A 154 18.25 0.67 -4.69
CA ASP A 154 17.57 -0.61 -4.52
C ASP A 154 17.93 -1.33 -3.21
N ILE A 155 18.94 -0.86 -2.47
CA ILE A 155 19.30 -1.38 -1.15
C ILE A 155 18.90 -0.38 -0.07
N LEU A 156 17.99 -0.80 0.81
CA LEU A 156 17.60 -0.08 2.03
C LEU A 156 18.27 -0.72 3.23
N THR A 157 19.13 0.00 3.95
CA THR A 157 19.71 -0.49 5.21
C THR A 157 19.09 0.27 6.39
N GLY A 158 18.35 -0.42 7.23
CA GLY A 158 17.68 0.12 8.41
C GLY A 158 18.42 -0.20 9.71
N ASN A 159 18.32 0.69 10.68
CA ASN A 159 18.71 0.50 12.08
C ASN A 159 17.53 0.94 12.94
N GLU A 160 16.65 0.00 13.27
CA GLU A 160 15.31 0.23 13.86
C GLU A 160 14.39 1.06 12.93
N PHE A 161 14.52 0.88 11.61
CA PHE A 161 13.79 1.70 10.65
C PHE A 161 12.29 1.37 10.63
N HIS A 162 11.49 2.43 10.64
CA HIS A 162 10.05 2.41 10.39
C HIS A 162 9.73 3.42 9.29
N GLY A 163 9.05 2.98 8.24
CA GLY A 163 8.76 3.86 7.12
C GLY A 163 8.00 3.22 5.99
N ALA A 164 7.80 3.99 4.93
CA ALA A 164 7.20 3.54 3.69
C ALA A 164 8.12 3.86 2.50
N ILE A 165 8.26 2.90 1.59
CA ILE A 165 8.96 3.07 0.31
C ILE A 165 8.00 2.78 -0.85
N GLN A 166 8.29 3.30 -2.03
CA GLN A 166 7.48 3.10 -3.23
C GLN A 166 8.33 2.64 -4.42
N PHE A 167 7.82 1.66 -5.15
CA PHE A 167 8.40 1.17 -6.39
C PHE A 167 7.70 1.81 -7.58
N GLN A 168 8.38 2.66 -8.34
CA GLN A 168 7.76 3.37 -9.46
C GLN A 168 7.46 2.44 -10.65
N GLY A 169 6.35 2.71 -11.35
CA GLY A 169 5.95 2.01 -12.57
C GLY A 169 4.92 0.90 -12.34
N ILE A 170 4.86 -0.03 -13.30
CA ILE A 170 3.94 -1.17 -13.30
C ILE A 170 4.68 -2.40 -12.80
N VAL A 171 4.14 -3.06 -11.78
CA VAL A 171 4.80 -4.13 -11.02
C VAL A 171 3.90 -5.36 -10.97
N ASN A 172 4.42 -6.53 -11.37
CA ASN A 172 3.73 -7.82 -11.21
C ASN A 172 4.27 -8.63 -10.02
N SER A 173 5.53 -8.39 -9.66
CA SER A 173 6.19 -9.01 -8.52
C SER A 173 7.27 -8.09 -7.97
N LEU A 174 7.58 -8.26 -6.69
CA LEU A 174 8.70 -7.64 -6.00
C LEU A 174 9.48 -8.75 -5.31
N SER A 175 10.80 -8.74 -5.46
CA SER A 175 11.67 -9.69 -4.77
C SER A 175 12.79 -8.97 -4.03
N TRP A 176 13.17 -9.49 -2.87
CA TRP A 176 14.29 -8.96 -2.08
C TRP A 176 14.92 -10.02 -1.19
N GLU A 177 16.15 -9.76 -0.75
CA GLU A 177 16.79 -10.50 0.32
C GLU A 177 17.00 -9.59 1.52
N ALA A 178 16.84 -10.13 2.73
CA ALA A 178 17.17 -9.45 3.97
C ALA A 178 18.52 -9.97 4.50
N ASP A 179 19.41 -9.11 4.98
CA ASP A 179 20.67 -9.53 5.62
C ASP A 179 21.21 -8.44 6.56
N PRO A 180 21.75 -8.79 7.75
CA PRO A 180 21.84 -10.12 8.36
C PRO A 180 20.52 -10.58 9.00
N GLU A 181 20.53 -11.79 9.57
CA GLU A 181 19.44 -12.28 10.42
C GLU A 181 19.24 -11.39 11.66
N GLU A 182 17.98 -11.18 12.04
CA GLU A 182 17.64 -10.56 13.32
C GLU A 182 16.42 -11.24 13.98
N PHE A 183 15.97 -10.73 15.14
CA PHE A 183 14.91 -11.40 15.88
C PHE A 183 13.58 -11.41 15.11
N TRP A 184 13.14 -10.24 14.63
CA TRP A 184 12.16 -10.12 13.56
C TRP A 184 12.07 -8.67 13.07
N HIS A 185 11.61 -8.50 11.84
CA HIS A 185 11.18 -7.24 11.24
C HIS A 185 9.95 -7.49 10.36
N GLY A 186 9.06 -6.51 10.25
CA GLY A 186 7.74 -6.68 9.62
C GLY A 186 7.58 -5.90 8.33
N PHE A 187 6.72 -6.38 7.45
CA PHE A 187 6.27 -5.61 6.30
C PHE A 187 4.80 -5.85 5.95
N THR A 188 4.26 -4.93 5.16
CA THR A 188 3.09 -5.15 4.32
C THR A 188 3.18 -4.30 3.05
N VAL A 189 2.33 -4.59 2.06
CA VAL A 189 2.28 -3.84 0.81
C VAL A 189 0.91 -3.24 0.56
N GLY A 190 0.87 -2.17 -0.20
CA GLY A 190 -0.34 -1.43 -0.50
C GLY A 190 -0.28 -0.75 -1.87
N VAL A 191 -1.44 -0.36 -2.38
CA VAL A 191 -1.57 0.48 -3.58
C VAL A 191 -2.57 1.58 -3.31
N ALA A 192 -2.45 2.68 -4.05
CA ALA A 192 -3.49 3.71 -4.03
C ALA A 192 -4.86 3.07 -4.34
N ALA A 193 -5.82 3.29 -3.44
CA ALA A 193 -7.17 2.80 -3.60
C ALA A 193 -7.75 3.38 -4.89
N VAL A 194 -8.29 2.50 -5.74
CA VAL A 194 -8.99 2.95 -6.95
C VAL A 194 -10.32 3.55 -6.50
N PRO A 195 -10.57 4.85 -6.75
CA PRO A 195 -11.87 5.43 -6.43
C PRO A 195 -12.95 4.63 -7.16
N GLU A 196 -13.99 4.21 -6.45
CA GLU A 196 -15.11 3.57 -7.13
C GLU A 196 -15.58 4.49 -8.26
N PRO A 197 -15.76 3.96 -9.49
CA PRO A 197 -16.14 4.79 -10.60
C PRO A 197 -17.37 5.62 -10.22
N GLY A 198 -17.31 6.95 -10.46
CA GLY A 198 -18.43 7.87 -10.30
C GLY A 198 -19.69 7.47 -11.10
N THR A 199 -19.70 6.30 -11.75
CA THR A 199 -20.85 5.60 -12.31
C THR A 199 -22.01 5.51 -11.31
N LEU A 200 -21.79 5.35 -10.00
CA LEU A 200 -22.89 5.43 -9.02
C LEU A 200 -23.44 6.86 -8.88
N ALA A 201 -22.58 7.87 -8.92
CA ALA A 201 -23.00 9.28 -8.94
C ALA A 201 -23.71 9.64 -10.26
N LEU A 202 -23.24 9.13 -11.41
CA LEU A 202 -23.89 9.31 -12.72
C LEU A 202 -25.19 8.51 -12.83
N LEU A 203 -25.27 7.33 -12.23
CA LEU A 203 -26.50 6.54 -12.16
C LEU A 203 -27.53 7.25 -11.30
N THR A 204 -27.16 7.71 -10.10
CA THR A 204 -28.07 8.47 -9.21
C THR A 204 -28.49 9.81 -9.83
N LEU A 205 -27.58 10.56 -10.45
CA LEU A 205 -27.92 11.78 -11.20
C LEU A 205 -28.77 11.48 -12.44
N GLY A 206 -28.49 10.39 -13.15
CA GLY A 206 -29.27 9.95 -14.31
C GLY A 206 -30.70 9.54 -13.95
N LEU A 207 -30.87 8.79 -12.85
CA LEU A 207 -32.18 8.44 -12.29
C LEU A 207 -32.94 9.68 -11.79
N ALA A 208 -32.26 10.63 -11.11
CA ALA A 208 -32.87 11.89 -10.71
C ALA A 208 -33.31 12.73 -11.93
N GLY A 209 -32.52 12.75 -13.01
CA GLY A 209 -32.87 13.37 -14.28
C GLY A 209 -34.13 12.77 -14.93
N LEU A 210 -34.27 11.45 -14.92
CA LEU A 210 -35.45 10.75 -15.45
C LEU A 210 -36.73 11.04 -14.65
N VAL A 211 -36.64 11.18 -13.32
CA VAL A 211 -37.78 11.55 -12.46
C VAL A 211 -38.26 12.97 -12.74
N THR A 212 -37.34 13.92 -12.91
CA THR A 212 -37.70 15.32 -13.21
C THR A 212 -38.34 15.49 -14.59
N VAL A 213 -37.88 14.74 -15.61
CA VAL A 213 -38.50 14.74 -16.96
C VAL A 213 -39.93 14.18 -16.94
N ARG A 214 -40.18 13.13 -16.14
CA ARG A 214 -41.52 12.53 -16.01
C ARG A 214 -42.52 13.42 -15.27
N SER A 215 -42.06 14.28 -14.37
CA SER A 215 -42.93 15.23 -13.64
C SER A 215 -43.38 16.45 -14.45
N ARG A 216 -42.76 16.69 -15.62
CA ARG A 216 -43.05 17.85 -16.49
C ARG A 216 -43.95 17.51 -17.68
N SER A 217 -44.32 16.25 -17.84
CA SER A 217 -45.15 15.74 -18.94
C SER A 217 -46.57 15.35 -18.51
N SER A 218 -47.05 15.84 -17.36
CA SER A 218 -48.45 15.74 -16.90
C SER A 218 -49.11 17.10 -16.91
#